data_AF-A0A7C2R913-F1
#
_entry.id   AF-A0A7C2R913-F1
#
_cell.length_a   1.000
_cell.length_b   1.000
_cell.length_c   1.000
_cell.angle_alpha   90.00
_cell.angle_beta   90.00
_cell.angle_gamma   90.00
#
_symmetry.space_group_name_H-M   'P 1'
#
loop_
_entity.id
_entity.type
_entity.pdbx_description
1 polymer ?
#
loop_
_entity_poly.entity_id
_entity_poly.type
_entity_poly.pdbx_seq_one_letter_code
_entity_poly.pdbx_strand_id
1 'polypeptide(L)'
;MKSKAAIVHTALQPTWRSLLSQRIRWAAKTSAYKSFFGKAVGLTVLLMNFGLVVTFLGFASGFFPSNLLIIPFLLKFNIDFIMIFNGARFFGRENAMKNYFFSSLIYPFFSSYVAILSLFTGYHWKGRRFKK
;
A
#
# COMPACT_ATOMS: atom_id res chain seq x y z
N MET A 1 16.39 10.55 -0.12
CA MET A 1 16.08 11.31 -1.35
C MET A 1 17.07 12.45 -1.42
N LYS A 2 17.84 12.62 -2.50
CA LYS A 2 19.09 13.40 -2.47
C LYS A 2 19.09 14.73 -3.26
N SER A 3 18.25 14.90 -4.28
CA SER A 3 18.22 16.13 -5.08
C SER A 3 16.81 16.52 -5.49
N LYS A 4 16.46 17.80 -5.30
CA LYS A 4 15.19 18.38 -5.76
C LYS A 4 15.16 18.58 -7.28
N ALA A 5 16.32 18.75 -7.91
CA ALA A 5 16.44 18.95 -9.37
C ALA A 5 16.11 17.69 -10.19
N ALA A 6 16.04 16.52 -9.54
CA ALA A 6 15.73 15.24 -10.18
C ALA A 6 14.29 14.75 -9.89
N ILE A 7 13.39 15.64 -9.44
CA ILE A 7 11.99 15.29 -9.18
C ILE A 7 11.27 15.09 -10.52
N VAL A 8 10.73 13.90 -10.73
CA VAL A 8 9.89 13.57 -11.90
C VAL A 8 8.42 13.68 -11.52
N HIS A 9 7.68 14.50 -12.25
CA HIS A 9 6.23 14.62 -12.08
C HIS A 9 5.51 13.49 -12.81
N THR A 10 4.56 12.84 -12.13
CA THR A 10 3.71 11.80 -12.71
C THR A 10 2.26 12.26 -12.70
N ALA A 11 1.56 12.00 -13.80
CA ALA A 11 0.14 12.29 -13.90
C ALA A 11 -0.67 11.37 -12.97
N LEU A 12 -1.74 11.93 -12.40
CA LEU A 12 -2.74 11.16 -11.68
C LEU A 12 -3.40 10.16 -12.64
N GLN A 13 -3.75 8.98 -12.13
CA GLN A 13 -4.48 8.01 -12.93
C GLN A 13 -5.93 8.50 -13.10
N PRO A 14 -6.46 8.55 -14.34
CA PRO A 14 -7.74 9.21 -14.62
C PRO A 14 -8.96 8.42 -14.12
N THR A 15 -8.81 7.11 -13.87
CA THR A 15 -9.92 6.24 -13.43
C THR A 15 -9.49 5.24 -12.36
N TRP A 16 -10.43 4.79 -11.53
CA TRP A 16 -10.21 3.72 -10.54
C TRP A 16 -9.66 2.43 -11.17
N ARG A 17 -10.14 2.06 -12.36
CA ARG A 17 -9.64 0.90 -13.11
C ARG A 17 -8.17 1.08 -13.49
N SER A 18 -7.79 2.26 -13.98
CA SER A 18 -6.39 2.55 -14.32
C SER A 18 -5.47 2.52 -13.09
N LEU A 19 -5.92 3.07 -11.95
CA LEU A 19 -5.22 3.02 -10.67
C LEU A 19 -5.02 1.58 -10.19
N LEU A 20 -6.08 0.78 -10.20
CA LEU A 20 -6.02 -0.63 -9.79
C LEU A 20 -5.06 -1.42 -10.69
N SER A 21 -5.14 -1.25 -12.00
CA SER A 21 -4.25 -1.92 -12.96
C SER A 21 -2.77 -1.55 -12.74
N GLN A 22 -2.49 -0.30 -12.36
CA GLN A 22 -1.14 0.14 -12.06
C GLN A 22 -0.61 -0.50 -10.78
N ARG A 23 -1.44 -0.59 -9.73
CA ARG A 23 -1.07 -1.18 -8.45
C ARG A 23 -0.86 -2.69 -8.54
N ILE A 24 -1.73 -3.40 -9.28
CA ILE A 24 -1.54 -4.83 -9.60
C ILE A 24 -0.20 -5.05 -10.32
N ARG A 25 0.13 -4.19 -11.29
CA ARG A 25 1.41 -4.28 -12.01
C ARG A 25 2.62 -4.09 -11.10
N TRP A 26 2.55 -3.17 -10.14
CA TRP A 26 3.65 -2.95 -9.20
C TRP A 26 3.83 -4.14 -8.27
N ALA A 27 2.74 -4.68 -7.71
CA ALA A 27 2.78 -5.87 -6.87
C ALA A 27 3.32 -7.10 -7.63
N ALA A 28 2.90 -7.30 -8.89
CA ALA A 28 3.38 -8.41 -9.72
C ALA A 28 4.90 -8.34 -9.99
N LYS A 29 5.49 -7.14 -10.04
CA LYS A 29 6.94 -6.98 -10.25
C LYS A 29 7.77 -7.32 -9.01
N THR A 30 7.21 -7.22 -7.81
CA THR A 30 7.92 -7.53 -6.55
C THR A 30 8.41 -8.98 -6.52
N SER A 31 7.66 -9.92 -7.11
CA SER A 31 8.07 -11.33 -7.22
C SER A 31 9.37 -11.52 -8.03
N ALA A 32 9.59 -10.66 -9.03
CA ALA A 32 10.78 -10.68 -9.90
C ALA A 32 12.00 -9.95 -9.31
N TYR A 33 11.90 -9.35 -8.12
CA TYR A 33 13.03 -8.69 -7.49
C TYR A 33 14.10 -9.71 -7.07
N LYS A 34 15.37 -9.45 -7.45
CA LYS A 34 16.51 -10.29 -7.03
C LYS A 34 16.91 -10.07 -5.56
N SER A 35 16.64 -8.89 -5.01
CA SER A 35 17.00 -8.54 -3.63
C SER A 35 16.06 -9.22 -2.62
N PHE A 36 16.62 -10.04 -1.73
CA PHE A 36 15.89 -10.64 -0.61
C PHE A 36 15.29 -9.57 0.31
N PHE A 37 16.02 -8.49 0.59
CA PHE A 37 15.56 -7.40 1.44
C PHE A 37 14.27 -6.76 0.92
N GLY A 38 14.20 -6.46 -0.38
CA GLY A 38 13.00 -5.87 -0.99
C GLY A 38 11.78 -6.79 -0.92
N LYS A 39 12.00 -8.10 -1.07
CA LYS A 39 10.95 -9.12 -0.92
C LYS A 39 10.47 -9.24 0.53
N ALA A 40 11.40 -9.29 1.48
CA ALA A 40 11.09 -9.36 2.91
C ALA A 40 10.28 -8.15 3.37
N VAL A 41 10.73 -6.92 3.04
CA VAL A 41 9.99 -5.69 3.36
C VAL A 41 8.59 -5.70 2.75
N GLY A 42 8.45 -6.09 1.48
CA GLY A 42 7.16 -6.19 0.82
C GLY A 42 6.21 -7.19 1.50
N LEU A 43 6.74 -8.35 1.90
CA LEU A 43 5.97 -9.37 2.62
C LEU A 43 5.56 -8.90 4.01
N THR A 44 6.45 -8.27 4.77
CA THR A 44 6.14 -7.72 6.10
C THR A 44 5.03 -6.68 6.02
N VAL A 45 5.10 -5.75 5.05
CA VAL A 45 4.06 -4.74 4.85
C VAL A 45 2.73 -5.40 4.46
N LEU A 46 2.75 -6.44 3.63
CA LEU A 46 1.54 -7.18 3.27
C LEU A 46 0.93 -7.86 4.49
N LEU A 47 1.72 -8.62 5.26
CA LEU A 47 1.27 -9.32 6.46
C LEU A 47 0.71 -8.35 7.50
N MET A 48 1.33 -7.18 7.68
CA MET A 48 0.82 -6.17 8.59
C MET A 48 -0.54 -5.62 8.16
N ASN A 49 -0.71 -5.28 6.87
CA ASN A 49 -2.00 -4.80 6.37
C ASN A 49 -3.08 -5.90 6.40
N PHE A 50 -2.72 -7.13 6.03
CA PHE A 50 -3.63 -8.27 6.07
C PHE A 50 -4.04 -8.60 7.51
N GLY A 51 -3.09 -8.58 8.44
CA GLY A 51 -3.34 -8.78 9.87
C GLY A 51 -4.35 -7.76 10.42
N LEU A 52 -4.25 -6.49 10.03
CA LEU A 52 -5.24 -5.47 10.41
C LEU A 52 -6.64 -5.75 9.86
N VAL A 53 -6.75 -6.29 8.65
CA VAL A 53 -8.05 -6.71 8.09
C VAL A 53 -8.62 -7.88 8.89
N VAL A 54 -7.80 -8.88 9.23
CA VAL A 54 -8.22 -10.04 10.03
C VAL A 54 -8.64 -9.63 11.44
N THR A 55 -7.86 -8.79 12.13
CA THR A 55 -8.22 -8.33 13.48
C THR A 55 -9.46 -7.44 13.46
N PHE A 56 -9.69 -6.66 12.40
CA PHE A 56 -10.92 -5.90 12.22
C PHE A 56 -12.14 -6.82 12.06
N LEU A 57 -12.06 -7.85 11.22
CA LEU A 57 -13.15 -8.82 11.03
C LEU A 57 -13.44 -9.63 12.31
N GLY A 58 -12.40 -10.01 13.05
CA GLY A 58 -12.54 -10.71 14.32
C GLY A 58 -13.13 -9.83 15.42
N PHE A 59 -12.78 -8.54 15.46
CA PHE A 59 -13.42 -7.56 16.35
C PHE A 59 -14.90 -7.36 15.98
N ALA A 60 -15.21 -7.18 14.70
CA ALA A 60 -16.59 -7.00 14.22
C ALA A 60 -17.49 -8.21 14.51
N SER A 61 -16.91 -9.42 14.49
CA SER A 61 -17.61 -10.67 14.82
C SER A 61 -17.65 -10.96 16.33
N GLY A 62 -17.08 -10.10 17.18
CA GLY A 62 -17.04 -10.27 18.64
C GLY A 62 -16.01 -11.28 19.17
N PHE A 63 -15.18 -11.86 18.30
CA PHE A 63 -14.16 -12.86 18.70
C PHE A 63 -12.90 -12.24 19.31
N PHE A 64 -12.57 -10.99 18.95
CA PHE A 64 -11.36 -10.32 19.42
C PHE A 64 -11.66 -9.05 20.23
N PRO A 65 -10.87 -8.77 21.28
CA PRO A 65 -10.96 -7.51 22.00
C PRO A 65 -10.48 -6.35 21.13
N SER A 66 -11.04 -5.15 21.36
CA SER A 66 -10.69 -3.92 20.65
C SER A 66 -9.19 -3.59 20.72
N ASN A 67 -8.52 -3.95 21.82
CA ASN A 67 -7.09 -3.73 22.02
C ASN A 67 -6.23 -4.39 20.92
N LEU A 68 -6.64 -5.56 20.42
CA LEU A 68 -5.92 -6.30 19.39
C LEU A 68 -6.01 -5.64 17.99
N LEU A 69 -6.95 -4.70 17.82
CA LEU A 69 -7.09 -3.89 16.62
C LEU A 69 -6.43 -2.51 16.82
N ILE A 70 -6.75 -1.83 17.92
CA ILE A 70 -6.38 -0.43 18.16
C ILE A 70 -4.87 -0.25 18.32
N ILE A 71 -4.22 -1.09 19.13
CA ILE A 71 -2.78 -0.98 19.41
C ILE A 71 -1.93 -1.13 18.13
N PRO A 72 -2.07 -2.21 17.33
CA PRO A 72 -1.28 -2.36 16.11
C PRO A 72 -1.66 -1.33 15.04
N PHE A 73 -2.93 -0.90 14.99
CA PHE A 73 -3.35 0.17 14.08
C PHE A 73 -2.66 1.49 14.41
N LEU A 74 -2.67 1.92 15.68
CA LEU A 74 -2.03 3.17 16.10
C LEU A 74 -0.53 3.12 15.89
N LEU A 75 0.13 2.00 16.23
CA LEU A 75 1.57 1.86 16.00
C LEU A 75 1.92 1.97 14.51
N LYS A 76 1.18 1.25 13.65
CA LYS A 76 1.34 1.34 12.20
C LYS A 76 1.08 2.76 11.69
N PHE A 77 -0.02 3.36 12.13
CA PHE A 77 -0.43 4.70 11.72
C PHE A 77 0.67 5.73 11.99
N ASN A 78 1.28 5.70 13.17
CA ASN A 78 2.35 6.64 13.53
C ASN A 78 3.63 6.42 12.72
N ILE A 79 4.07 5.16 12.54
CA ILE A 79 5.27 4.84 11.77
C ILE A 79 5.09 5.25 10.30
N ASP A 80 3.96 4.87 9.69
CA ASP A 80 3.65 5.20 8.31
C ASP A 80 3.49 6.72 8.14
N PHE A 81 2.90 7.42 9.13
CA PHE A 81 2.77 8.87 9.11
C PHE A 81 4.13 9.55 9.04
N ILE A 82 5.09 9.18 9.91
CA ILE A 82 6.43 9.78 9.90
C ILE A 82 7.12 9.54 8.55
N MET A 83 7.04 8.31 8.03
CA MET A 83 7.68 7.94 6.76
C MET A 83 7.08 8.70 5.58
N ILE A 84 5.74 8.80 5.51
CA ILE A 84 5.02 9.46 4.42
C ILE A 84 5.14 10.98 4.55
N PHE A 85 5.07 11.54 5.75
CA PHE A 85 5.22 12.97 6.00
C PHE A 85 6.59 13.48 5.54
N ASN A 86 7.66 12.76 5.86
CA ASN A 86 9.00 13.09 5.39
C ASN A 86 9.08 13.11 3.85
N GLY A 87 8.42 12.16 3.18
CA GLY A 87 8.28 12.15 1.73
C GLY A 87 7.44 13.33 1.20
N ALA A 88 6.29 13.59 1.81
CA ALA A 88 5.39 14.66 1.41
C ALA A 88 6.05 16.03 1.52
N ARG A 89 6.80 16.27 2.59
CA ARG A 89 7.60 17.48 2.79
C ARG A 89 8.70 17.61 1.73
N PHE A 90 9.39 16.52 1.40
CA PHE A 90 10.41 16.52 0.34
C PHE A 90 9.82 16.90 -1.03
N PHE A 91 8.61 16.43 -1.34
CA PHE A 91 7.90 16.72 -2.60
C PHE A 91 6.98 17.95 -2.56
N GLY A 92 6.93 18.70 -1.44
CA GLY A 92 6.05 19.87 -1.27
C GLY A 92 4.54 19.54 -1.32
N ARG A 93 4.14 18.32 -0.94
CA ARG A 93 2.75 17.82 -1.00
C ARG A 93 2.09 17.67 0.37
N GLU A 94 2.39 18.56 1.30
CA GLU A 94 1.90 18.51 2.68
C GLU A 94 0.36 18.58 2.77
N ASN A 95 -0.31 19.29 1.84
CA ASN A 95 -1.77 19.35 1.79
C ASN A 95 -2.44 17.98 1.62
N ALA A 96 -1.77 17.00 0.99
CA ALA A 96 -2.31 15.64 0.85
C ALA A 96 -2.36 14.89 2.19
N MET A 97 -1.60 15.31 3.19
CA MET A 97 -1.57 14.69 4.52
C MET A 97 -2.85 14.93 5.32
N LYS A 98 -3.66 15.95 4.97
CA LYS A 98 -4.97 16.19 5.62
C LYS A 98 -5.90 14.99 5.50
N ASN A 99 -5.83 14.28 4.37
CA ASN A 99 -6.65 13.09 4.10
C ASN A 99 -5.96 11.78 4.51
N TYR A 100 -4.81 11.86 5.20
CA TYR A 100 -4.04 10.69 5.60
C TYR A 100 -4.82 9.78 6.56
N PHE A 101 -5.57 10.37 7.50
CA PHE A 101 -6.36 9.59 8.46
C PHE A 101 -7.33 8.63 7.78
N PHE A 102 -8.20 9.15 6.90
CA PHE A 102 -9.14 8.34 6.12
C PHE A 102 -8.41 7.37 5.19
N SER A 103 -7.29 7.80 4.58
CA SER A 103 -6.49 6.94 3.71
C SER A 103 -5.93 5.74 4.49
N SER A 104 -5.42 5.94 5.71
CA SER A 104 -4.84 4.87 6.53
C SER A 104 -5.88 3.86 6.99
N LEU A 105 -7.17 4.23 7.07
CA LEU A 105 -8.24 3.31 7.40
C LEU A 105 -8.62 2.42 6.21
N ILE A 106 -8.69 3.00 5.01
CA ILE A 106 -9.08 2.29 3.78
C ILE A 106 -7.91 1.47 3.21
N TYR A 107 -6.68 1.94 3.39
CA TYR A 107 -5.50 1.36 2.75
C TYR A 107 -5.23 -0.11 3.09
N PRO A 108 -5.40 -0.62 4.33
CA PRO A 108 -5.20 -2.03 4.64
C PRO A 108 -6.09 -2.96 3.80
N PHE A 109 -7.35 -2.57 3.57
CA PHE A 109 -8.28 -3.30 2.70
C PHE A 109 -7.84 -3.24 1.24
N PHE A 110 -7.53 -2.04 0.75
CA PHE A 110 -7.09 -1.85 -0.64
C PHE A 110 -5.79 -2.59 -0.95
N SER A 111 -4.81 -2.53 -0.06
CA SER A 111 -3.51 -3.20 -0.19
C SER A 111 -3.67 -4.72 -0.21
N SER A 112 -4.48 -5.26 0.71
CA SER A 112 -4.76 -6.71 0.78
C SER A 112 -5.48 -7.19 -0.49
N TYR A 113 -6.47 -6.43 -0.96
CA TYR A 113 -7.18 -6.72 -2.20
C TYR A 113 -6.26 -6.72 -3.43
N VAL A 114 -5.43 -5.68 -3.59
CA VAL A 114 -4.46 -5.60 -4.69
C VAL A 114 -3.47 -6.75 -4.65
N ALA A 115 -2.97 -7.11 -3.46
CA ALA A 115 -2.02 -8.20 -3.31
C ALA A 115 -2.63 -9.52 -3.75
N ILE A 116 -3.82 -9.86 -3.26
CA ILE A 116 -4.58 -11.06 -3.66
C ILE A 116 -4.81 -11.04 -5.17
N LEU A 117 -5.34 -9.96 -5.73
CA LEU A 117 -5.57 -9.86 -7.18
C LEU A 117 -4.28 -10.03 -7.98
N SER A 118 -3.15 -9.48 -7.53
CA SER A 118 -1.85 -9.65 -8.21
C SER A 118 -1.31 -11.08 -8.16
N LEU A 119 -1.83 -11.90 -7.23
CA LEU A 119 -1.52 -13.32 -7.19
C LEU A 119 -2.23 -14.09 -8.30
N PHE A 120 -3.50 -13.77 -8.56
CA PHE A 120 -4.37 -14.50 -9.50
C PHE A 120 -4.47 -13.87 -10.90
N THR A 121 -4.21 -12.58 -11.04
CA THR A 121 -4.51 -11.81 -12.26
C THR A 121 -3.24 -11.42 -12.99
N GLY A 122 -3.11 -11.85 -14.25
CA GLY A 122 -2.12 -11.31 -15.17
C GLY A 122 -2.43 -9.86 -15.54
N TYR A 123 -1.42 -9.06 -15.89
CA TYR A 123 -1.63 -7.65 -16.22
C TYR A 123 -1.32 -7.35 -17.69
N HIS A 124 -2.02 -6.37 -18.26
CA HIS A 124 -1.71 -5.81 -19.57
C HIS A 124 -0.80 -4.59 -19.41
N TRP A 125 0.25 -4.50 -20.23
CA TRP A 125 1.16 -3.36 -20.25
C TRP A 125 1.68 -3.06 -21.64
N LYS A 126 1.41 -1.85 -22.13
CA LYS A 126 1.85 -1.36 -23.46
C LYS A 126 1.58 -2.39 -24.57
N GLY A 127 0.33 -2.86 -24.69
CA GLY A 127 -0.07 -3.85 -25.71
C GLY A 127 0.33 -5.30 -25.44
N ARG A 128 1.10 -5.59 -24.39
CA ARG A 128 1.50 -6.96 -24.03
C ARG A 128 0.66 -7.51 -22.90
N ARG A 129 0.21 -8.76 -23.04
CA ARG A 129 -0.47 -9.52 -21.97
C ARG A 129 0.56 -10.34 -21.22
N PHE A 130 0.83 -9.96 -19.97
CA PHE A 130 1.65 -10.75 -19.06
C PHE A 130 0.70 -11.65 -18.28
N LYS A 131 0.56 -12.90 -18.75
CA LYS A 131 -0.01 -13.96 -17.91
C LYS A 131 1.03 -14.36 -16.87
N LYS A 132 0.54 -14.70 -15.69
CA LYS A 132 1.36 -15.26 -14.63
C LYS A 132 1.59 -16.75 -14.89
#